data_AF-A0A938PVG9-F1
#
_entry.id   AF-A0A938PVG9-F1
#
_cell.length_a   1.000
_cell.length_b   1.000
_cell.length_c   1.000
_cell.angle_alpha   90.00
_cell.angle_beta   90.00
_cell.angle_gamma   90.00
#
_symmetry.space_group_name_H-M   'P 1'
#
loop_
_entity.id
_entity.type
_entity.pdbx_description
1 polymer ?
#
loop_
_entity_poly.entity_id
_entity_poly.type
_entity_poly.pdbx_seq_one_letter_code
_entity_poly.pdbx_strand_id
1 'polypeptide(L)'
;MASPVFAIDSAMLGIDRLSGNDWQLNDIKLEVTGLNQTPQIKLRATKLILPKPFHDVTLADIQCHDFSWQENDLECKRGRASVKSKYWQSPSTAFSFRLTNTAALLIYRMLG
;
A
#
# COMPACT_ATOMS: atom_id res chain seq x y z
N MET A 1 5.97 -34.52 -23.25
CA MET A 1 6.88 -33.35 -23.19
C MET A 1 6.66 -32.71 -21.83
N ALA A 2 7.69 -32.62 -20.98
CA ALA A 2 7.56 -31.99 -19.66
C ALA A 2 7.75 -30.48 -19.82
N SER A 3 6.72 -29.70 -19.48
CA SER A 3 6.84 -28.24 -19.41
C SER A 3 7.75 -27.88 -18.24
N PRO A 4 8.60 -26.83 -18.36
CA PRO A 4 9.39 -26.35 -17.23
C PRO A 4 8.46 -25.96 -16.08
N VAL A 5 8.67 -26.58 -14.91
CA VAL A 5 7.99 -26.22 -13.66
C VAL A 5 8.84 -25.16 -12.99
N PHE A 6 8.24 -24.01 -12.72
CA PHE A 6 8.91 -22.93 -11.99
C PHE A 6 9.05 -23.34 -10.52
N ALA A 7 10.27 -23.27 -9.99
CA ALA A 7 10.55 -23.64 -8.60
C ALA A 7 10.01 -22.61 -7.59
N ILE A 8 9.79 -21.36 -8.02
CA ILE A 8 9.28 -20.27 -7.20
C ILE A 8 8.08 -19.65 -7.93
N ASP A 9 6.91 -19.69 -7.30
CA ASP A 9 5.67 -19.13 -7.86
C ASP A 9 5.26 -17.81 -7.16
N SER A 10 5.70 -17.63 -5.91
CA SER A 10 5.49 -16.42 -5.13
C SER A 10 6.66 -16.12 -4.19
N ALA A 11 6.77 -14.85 -3.81
CA ALA A 11 7.71 -14.37 -2.81
C ALA A 11 6.99 -13.37 -1.89
N MET A 12 7.40 -13.34 -0.62
CA MET A 12 6.91 -12.35 0.34
C MET A 12 8.08 -11.64 0.99
N LEU A 13 8.04 -10.31 0.97
CA LEU A 13 8.98 -9.45 1.66
C LEU A 13 8.27 -8.76 2.82
N GLY A 14 8.76 -8.99 4.04
CA GLY A 14 8.35 -8.26 5.23
C GLY A 14 9.26 -7.07 5.47
N ILE A 15 8.67 -5.89 5.70
CA ILE A 15 9.40 -4.66 6.03
C ILE A 15 8.71 -4.04 7.24
N ASP A 16 9.41 -3.97 8.37
CA ASP A 16 8.83 -3.46 9.62
C ASP A 16 8.39 -1.99 9.47
N ARG A 17 9.18 -1.20 8.75
CA ARG A 17 8.91 0.23 8.57
C ARG A 17 9.53 0.76 7.28
N LEU A 18 8.75 1.58 6.58
CA LEU A 18 9.22 2.46 5.53
C LEU A 18 8.84 3.90 5.89
N SER A 19 9.78 4.81 5.85
CA SER A 19 9.56 6.22 6.24
C SER A 19 10.23 7.16 5.26
N GLY A 20 9.58 8.30 5.01
CA GLY A 20 10.14 9.42 4.27
C GLY A 20 9.85 10.73 5.00
N ASN A 21 9.91 11.86 4.29
CA ASN A 21 9.65 13.19 4.85
C ASN A 21 8.24 13.24 5.49
N ASP A 22 8.20 13.14 6.82
CA ASP A 22 7.02 13.20 7.69
C ASP A 22 5.90 12.17 7.41
N TRP A 23 6.19 11.11 6.64
CA TRP A 23 5.29 9.98 6.42
C TRP A 23 5.93 8.67 6.84
N GLN A 24 5.09 7.73 7.28
CA GLN A 24 5.55 6.42 7.74
C GLN A 24 4.52 5.33 7.46
N LEU A 25 4.96 4.24 6.86
CA LEU A 25 4.21 3.02 6.63
C LEU A 25 4.78 1.90 7.50
N ASN A 26 3.92 1.20 8.26
CA ASN A 26 4.33 0.20 9.24
C ASN A 26 3.83 -1.20 8.90
N ASP A 27 4.61 -2.20 9.30
CA ASP A 27 4.33 -3.63 9.20
C ASP A 27 3.92 -4.03 7.77
N ILE A 28 4.78 -3.70 6.82
CA ILE A 28 4.52 -3.86 5.40
C ILE A 28 4.80 -5.30 5.01
N LYS A 29 3.85 -5.90 4.28
CA LYS A 29 4.03 -7.16 3.58
C LYS A 29 3.81 -6.92 2.10
N LEU A 30 4.87 -7.13 1.32
CA LEU A 30 4.80 -7.15 -0.14
C LEU A 30 4.73 -8.61 -0.58
N GLU A 31 3.62 -8.97 -1.18
CA GLU A 31 3.40 -10.28 -1.77
C GLU A 31 3.55 -10.16 -3.27
N VAL A 32 4.48 -10.90 -3.85
CA VAL A 32 4.66 -11.00 -5.30
C VAL A 32 4.20 -12.39 -5.72
N THR A 33 3.21 -12.45 -6.61
CA THR A 33 2.63 -13.70 -7.12
C THR A 33 2.70 -13.75 -8.64
N GLY A 34 2.66 -14.96 -9.21
CA GLY A 34 2.65 -15.12 -10.67
C GLY A 34 3.98 -14.74 -11.31
N LEU A 35 5.09 -15.05 -10.63
CA LEU A 35 6.46 -14.78 -11.11
C LEU A 35 6.78 -15.47 -12.45
N ASN A 36 6.00 -16.48 -12.82
CA ASN A 36 6.05 -17.19 -14.10
C ASN A 36 5.32 -16.47 -15.25
N GLN A 37 4.56 -15.42 -14.96
CA GLN A 37 3.78 -14.63 -15.91
C GLN A 37 4.08 -13.14 -15.70
N THR A 38 3.07 -12.27 -15.74
CA THR A 38 3.17 -10.87 -15.34
C THR A 38 3.07 -10.79 -13.81
N PRO A 39 4.15 -10.45 -13.09
CA PRO A 39 4.13 -10.44 -11.63
C PRO A 39 3.10 -9.44 -11.11
N GLN A 40 2.32 -9.88 -10.13
CA GLN A 40 1.40 -9.00 -9.40
C GLN A 40 1.97 -8.72 -8.02
N ILE A 41 2.05 -7.44 -7.66
CA ILE A 41 2.52 -7.00 -6.34
C ILE A 41 1.32 -6.52 -5.55
N LYS A 42 1.09 -7.15 -4.40
CA LYS A 42 0.10 -6.72 -3.42
C LYS A 42 0.82 -6.18 -2.20
N LEU A 43 0.32 -5.07 -1.67
CA LEU A 43 0.81 -4.49 -0.43
C LEU A 43 -0.25 -4.69 0.66
N ARG A 44 0.21 -5.16 1.82
CA ARG A 44 -0.53 -5.03 3.08
C ARG A 44 0.30 -4.21 4.05
N ALA A 45 -0.34 -3.34 4.81
CA ALA A 45 0.32 -2.59 5.87
C ALA A 45 -0.64 -2.35 7.02
N THR A 46 -0.13 -2.36 8.25
CA THR A 46 -0.97 -2.13 9.43
C THR A 46 -1.38 -0.67 9.54
N LYS A 47 -0.49 0.27 9.17
CA LYS A 47 -0.71 1.69 9.39
C LYS A 47 0.06 2.58 8.41
N LEU A 48 -0.61 3.60 7.87
CA LEU A 48 0.02 4.75 7.21
C LEU A 48 -0.22 6.00 8.05
N ILE A 49 0.88 6.67 8.40
CA ILE A 49 0.91 8.01 9.00
C ILE A 49 1.30 8.98 7.90
N LEU A 50 0.51 10.04 7.76
CA LEU A 50 0.68 11.06 6.74
C LEU A 50 1.24 12.35 7.32
N PRO A 51 1.91 13.17 6.49
CA PRO A 51 2.39 14.46 6.91
C PRO A 51 1.22 15.45 7.03
N LYS A 52 1.50 16.66 7.52
CA LYS A 52 0.53 17.76 7.47
C LYS A 52 0.07 18.01 6.03
N PRO A 53 -1.21 18.40 5.81
CA PRO A 53 -2.23 18.66 6.82
C PRO A 53 -2.89 17.39 7.39
N PHE A 54 -2.65 16.21 6.80
CA PHE A 54 -3.36 14.95 7.10
C PHE A 54 -2.83 14.15 8.31
N HIS A 55 -2.02 14.76 9.16
CA HIS A 55 -1.44 14.12 10.35
C HIS A 55 -2.46 13.56 11.36
N ASP A 56 -3.71 14.04 11.31
CA ASP A 56 -4.84 13.56 12.10
C ASP A 56 -5.58 12.40 11.45
N VAL A 57 -5.24 12.04 10.21
CA VAL A 57 -5.77 10.88 9.49
C VAL A 57 -4.83 9.71 9.64
N THR A 58 -5.34 8.63 10.21
CA THR A 58 -4.68 7.31 10.21
C THR A 58 -5.43 6.38 9.28
N LEU A 59 -4.71 5.80 8.32
CA LEU A 59 -5.18 4.63 7.58
C LEU A 59 -4.66 3.39 8.27
N ALA A 60 -5.56 2.47 8.60
CA ALA A 60 -5.24 1.17 9.19
C ALA A 60 -5.76 0.03 8.32
N ASP A 61 -5.25 -1.18 8.56
CA ASP A 61 -5.69 -2.41 7.85
C ASP A 61 -5.60 -2.25 6.31
N ILE A 62 -4.49 -1.67 5.85
CA ILE A 62 -4.30 -1.26 4.47
C ILE A 62 -4.09 -2.49 3.60
N GLN A 63 -4.90 -2.60 2.54
CA GLN A 63 -4.74 -3.60 1.50
C GLN A 63 -4.72 -2.91 0.14
N CYS A 64 -3.63 -3.03 -0.59
CA CYS A 64 -3.49 -2.53 -1.95
C CYS A 64 -3.28 -3.68 -2.93
N HIS A 65 -4.19 -3.80 -3.90
CA HIS A 65 -4.16 -4.87 -4.90
C HIS A 65 -3.46 -4.46 -6.20
N ASP A 66 -3.21 -3.16 -6.34
CA ASP A 66 -2.63 -2.51 -7.52
C ASP A 66 -1.58 -1.55 -7.02
N PHE A 67 -0.47 -2.15 -6.58
CA PHE A 67 0.65 -1.46 -5.95
C PHE A 67 1.84 -1.44 -6.90
N SER A 68 2.49 -0.28 -6.98
CA SER A 68 3.77 -0.13 -7.67
C SER A 68 4.77 0.54 -6.72
N TRP A 69 6.01 0.06 -6.79
CA TRP A 69 7.15 0.66 -6.12
C TRP A 69 8.24 0.86 -7.18
N GLN A 70 8.54 2.12 -7.47
CA GLN A 70 9.68 2.56 -8.29
C GLN A 70 10.61 3.44 -7.43
N GLU A 71 11.83 3.73 -7.91
CA GLU A 71 12.90 4.39 -7.13
C GLU A 71 12.44 5.44 -6.11
N ASN A 72 11.61 6.38 -6.55
CA ASN A 72 11.17 7.53 -5.75
C ASN A 72 9.64 7.67 -5.69
N ASP A 73 8.91 6.59 -6.00
CA ASP A 73 7.46 6.61 -6.15
C ASP A 73 6.82 5.32 -5.65
N LEU A 74 5.97 5.46 -4.65
CA LEU A 74 5.14 4.40 -4.09
C LEU A 74 3.69 4.72 -4.40
N GLU A 75 3.05 3.93 -5.24
CA GLU A 75 1.68 4.16 -5.66
C GLU A 75 0.79 2.99 -5.28
N CYS A 76 -0.34 3.32 -4.66
CA CYS A 76 -1.46 2.42 -4.52
C CYS A 76 -2.64 2.96 -5.32
N LYS A 77 -2.97 2.33 -6.45
CA LYS A 77 -4.08 2.78 -7.31
C LYS A 77 -5.44 2.31 -6.83
N ARG A 78 -5.49 1.13 -6.22
CA ARG A 78 -6.73 0.49 -5.74
C ARG A 78 -6.50 -0.16 -4.38
N GLY A 79 -6.73 0.63 -3.34
CA GLY A 79 -6.60 0.21 -1.95
C GLY A 79 -7.93 0.22 -1.19
N ARG A 80 -7.96 -0.53 -0.09
CA ARG A 80 -8.98 -0.42 0.97
C ARG A 80 -8.29 -0.30 2.32
N ALA A 81 -8.80 0.60 3.16
CA ALA A 81 -8.29 0.81 4.51
C ALA A 81 -9.41 1.25 5.44
N SER A 82 -9.23 0.96 6.72
CA SER A 82 -9.94 1.59 7.81
C SER A 82 -9.44 3.02 7.94
N VAL A 83 -10.30 4.02 7.77
CA VAL A 83 -9.96 5.43 7.98
C VAL A 83 -10.36 5.82 9.38
N LYS A 84 -9.41 6.33 10.17
CA LYS A 84 -9.66 6.91 11.49
C LYS A 84 -9.09 8.32 11.54
N SER A 85 -9.94 9.30 11.79
CA SER A 85 -9.54 10.67 12.11
C SER A 85 -10.37 11.21 13.27
N LYS A 86 -10.05 12.44 13.71
CA LYS A 86 -10.83 13.12 14.74
C LYS A 86 -12.29 13.37 14.32
N TYR A 87 -12.52 13.57 13.03
CA TYR A 87 -13.83 13.97 12.48
C TYR A 87 -14.54 12.85 11.73
N TRP A 88 -13.82 11.80 11.32
CA TRP A 88 -14.33 10.76 10.43
C TRP A 88 -13.83 9.37 10.85
N GLN A 89 -14.72 8.40 10.87
CA GLN A 89 -14.38 6.98 11.04
C GLN A 89 -15.10 6.16 9.97
N SER A 90 -14.35 5.38 9.19
CA SER A 90 -14.93 4.44 8.23
C SER A 90 -14.19 3.11 8.29
N PRO A 91 -14.90 1.98 8.46
CA PRO A 91 -14.28 0.67 8.66
C PRO A 91 -13.66 0.07 7.40
N SER A 92 -14.04 0.56 6.20
CA SER A 92 -13.41 0.15 4.95
C SER A 92 -13.75 1.15 3.85
N THR A 93 -12.86 2.11 3.60
CA THR A 93 -12.98 3.06 2.50
C THR A 93 -12.04 2.68 1.35
N ALA A 94 -12.52 2.84 0.12
CA ALA A 94 -11.65 2.76 -1.04
C ALA A 94 -10.73 4.00 -1.09
N PHE A 95 -9.44 3.79 -1.25
CA PHE A 95 -8.47 4.87 -1.34
C PHE A 95 -7.45 4.58 -2.43
N SER A 96 -6.76 5.63 -2.87
CA SER A 96 -5.51 5.55 -3.58
C SER A 96 -4.51 6.52 -2.96
N PHE A 97 -3.24 6.16 -2.93
CA PHE A 97 -2.17 7.08 -2.53
C PHE A 97 -1.06 7.06 -3.55
N ARG A 98 -0.31 8.17 -3.59
CA ARG A 98 0.99 8.24 -4.23
C ARG A 98 1.93 8.99 -3.31
N LEU A 99 3.02 8.33 -2.92
CA LEU A 99 4.05 8.90 -2.08
C LEU A 99 5.30 9.05 -2.93
N THR A 100 5.80 10.28 -3.05
CA THR A 100 7.07 10.59 -3.69
C THR A 100 8.06 11.11 -2.65
N ASN A 101 9.31 11.33 -3.04
CA ASN A 101 10.32 11.91 -2.14
C ASN A 101 9.96 13.32 -1.63
N THR A 102 9.12 14.06 -2.36
CA THR A 102 8.81 15.47 -2.07
C THR A 102 7.36 15.70 -1.66
N ALA A 103 6.44 14.79 -1.98
CA ALA A 103 5.02 15.00 -1.75
C ALA A 103 4.28 13.70 -1.45
N ALA A 104 3.23 13.82 -0.65
CA ALA A 104 2.25 12.76 -0.43
C ALA A 104 0.89 13.22 -1.00
N LEU A 105 0.32 12.44 -1.92
CA LEU A 105 -1.04 12.63 -2.40
C LEU A 105 -1.91 11.48 -1.89
N LEU A 106 -2.97 11.81 -1.17
CA LEU A 106 -4.00 10.86 -0.76
C LEU A 106 -5.32 11.23 -1.44
N ILE A 107 -5.93 10.27 -2.13
CA ILE A 107 -7.26 10.41 -2.70
C ILE A 107 -8.15 9.36 -2.05
N TYR A 108 -9.16 9.81 -1.32
CA TYR A 108 -10.21 8.95 -0.78
C TYR A 108 -11.41 8.99 -1.72
N ARG A 109 -12.01 7.82 -1.99
CA ARG A 109 -13.28 7.74 -2.72
C ARG A 109 -14.35 7.34 -1.72
N MET A 110 -15.15 8.31 -1.29
CA MET A 110 -16.35 8.02 -0.52
C MET A 110 -17.39 7.50 -1.50
N LEU A 111 -17.67 6.19 -1.42
CA LEU A 111 -18.89 5.65 -1.97
C LEU A 111 -20.01 6.14 -1.05
N GLY A 112 -20.72 7.18 -1.52
CA GLY A 112 -22.03 7.58 -1.00
C GLY A 112 -23.12 6.71 -1.60
#